data_AF-A0A521CBX1-F1
#
_entry.id   AF-A0A521CBX1-F1
#
_cell.length_a   1.000
_cell.length_b   1.000
_cell.length_c   1.000
_cell.angle_alpha   90.00
_cell.angle_beta   90.00
_cell.angle_gamma   90.00
#
_symmetry.space_group_name_H-M   'P 1'
#
loop_
_entity.id
_entity.type
_entity.pdbx_description
1 polymer ?
#
loop_
_entity_poly.entity_id
_entity_poly.type
_entity_poly.pdbx_seq_one_letter_code
_entity_poly.pdbx_strand_id
1 'polypeptide(L)'
;MNKFLNYISIAILAFTLFSCNKNEWTPEKEAEFKKDLKDSLQIKAKGLASKDQINSMVDCYVEKLKIKGLKPNIDKTPENSKIAKQLSQECYQEVMKSTWNSKTEEFFKTGLKKSYIQNGFKNDEASILTDCIIAKLKEQNISPVDLKKDPKKIIVAKKIVLACEEELEKENN
;
A
#
# COMPACT_ATOMS: atom_id res chain seq x y z
N MET A 1 32.92 0.35 -56.46
CA MET A 1 31.82 1.05 -55.75
C MET A 1 30.86 0.00 -55.21
N ASN A 2 30.85 -0.27 -53.90
CA ASN A 2 29.88 -1.15 -53.22
C ASN A 2 29.98 -0.97 -51.69
N LYS A 3 29.74 0.26 -51.19
CA LYS A 3 29.73 0.53 -49.73
C LYS A 3 28.53 1.32 -49.24
N PHE A 4 27.61 1.74 -50.11
CA PHE A 4 26.46 2.56 -49.72
C PHE A 4 25.14 1.80 -49.54
N LEU A 5 25.08 0.50 -49.82
CA LEU A 5 23.82 -0.27 -49.78
C LEU A 5 23.54 -1.03 -48.47
N ASN A 6 24.47 -1.03 -47.50
CA ASN A 6 24.27 -1.76 -46.23
C ASN A 6 23.79 -0.88 -45.05
N TYR A 7 23.75 0.44 -45.18
CA TYR A 7 23.34 1.33 -44.08
C TYR A 7 21.83 1.66 -44.06
N ILE A 8 21.11 1.40 -45.14
CA ILE A 8 19.66 1.70 -45.22
C ILE A 8 18.80 0.54 -44.68
N SER A 9 19.33 -0.69 -44.61
CA SER A 9 18.56 -1.87 -44.16
C SER A 9 18.41 -1.95 -42.63
N ILE A 10 19.34 -1.38 -41.86
CA ILE A 10 19.30 -1.45 -40.38
C ILE A 10 18.42 -0.33 -39.78
N ALA A 11 18.31 0.82 -40.45
CA ALA A 11 17.46 1.91 -39.98
C ALA A 11 15.95 1.65 -40.14
N ILE A 12 15.55 0.78 -41.09
CA ILE A 12 14.14 0.51 -41.39
C ILE A 12 13.53 -0.53 -40.42
N LEU A 13 14.34 -1.43 -39.83
CA LEU A 13 13.86 -2.38 -38.82
C LEU A 13 13.63 -1.78 -37.43
N ALA A 14 14.16 -0.59 -37.16
CA ALA A 14 13.89 0.13 -35.91
C ALA A 14 12.50 0.81 -35.89
N PHE A 15 11.92 1.12 -37.06
CA PHE A 15 10.63 1.81 -37.16
C PHE A 15 9.41 0.88 -37.21
N THR A 16 9.58 -0.42 -37.51
CA THR A 16 8.46 -1.38 -37.53
C THR A 16 8.13 -1.98 -36.15
N LEU A 17 9.04 -1.87 -35.18
CA LEU A 17 8.76 -2.27 -33.79
C LEU A 17 7.97 -1.22 -32.99
N PHE A 18 7.86 0.02 -33.49
CA PHE A 18 6.89 1.00 -33.00
C PHE A 18 5.55 0.87 -33.72
N SER A 19 5.06 -0.36 -33.86
CA SER A 19 3.62 -0.59 -33.99
C SER A 19 2.99 -0.09 -32.70
N CYS A 20 2.66 1.21 -32.67
CA CYS A 20 2.18 1.98 -31.53
C CYS A 20 0.89 1.38 -30.96
N ASN A 21 1.00 0.33 -30.17
CA ASN A 21 -0.06 -0.11 -29.29
C ASN A 21 -0.07 0.91 -28.14
N LYS A 22 -0.92 1.94 -28.25
CA LYS A 22 -1.02 3.06 -27.29
C LYS A 22 -1.29 2.63 -25.85
N ASN A 23 -1.46 1.34 -25.58
CA ASN A 23 -1.85 0.78 -24.31
C ASN A 23 -0.86 -0.27 -23.75
N GLU A 24 0.40 -0.26 -24.16
CA GLU A 24 1.43 -1.14 -23.57
C GLU A 24 2.20 -0.47 -22.43
N TRP A 25 2.78 -1.28 -21.56
CA TRP A 25 3.68 -0.84 -20.49
C TRP A 25 5.00 -0.35 -21.11
N THR A 26 5.19 0.96 -21.12
CA THR A 26 6.50 1.58 -21.35
C THR A 26 7.02 2.12 -20.02
N PRO A 27 8.34 2.35 -19.86
CA PRO A 27 8.89 2.95 -18.65
C PRO A 27 8.21 4.27 -18.27
N GLU A 28 7.88 5.11 -19.26
CA GLU A 28 7.23 6.40 -19.07
C GLU A 28 5.80 6.24 -18.55
N LYS A 29 5.01 5.34 -19.16
CA LYS A 29 3.63 5.08 -18.73
C LYS A 29 3.57 4.39 -17.38
N GLU A 30 4.52 3.53 -17.08
CA GLU A 30 4.64 2.96 -15.74
C GLU A 30 4.94 4.04 -14.71
N ALA A 31 5.90 4.93 -14.98
CA ALA A 31 6.22 6.01 -14.08
C ALA A 31 5.02 6.94 -13.84
N GLU A 32 4.31 7.32 -14.90
CA GLU A 32 3.08 8.12 -14.85
C GLU A 32 1.98 7.40 -14.05
N PHE A 33 1.69 6.14 -14.37
CA PHE A 33 0.69 5.34 -13.66
C PHE A 33 1.03 5.18 -12.18
N LYS A 34 2.29 4.87 -11.85
CA LYS A 34 2.75 4.76 -10.46
C LYS A 34 2.60 6.09 -9.75
N LYS A 35 2.92 7.21 -10.38
CA LYS A 35 2.76 8.55 -9.81
C LYS A 35 1.30 8.84 -9.49
N ASP A 36 0.40 8.68 -10.46
CA ASP A 36 -1.03 8.94 -10.28
C ASP A 36 -1.64 8.06 -9.19
N LEU A 37 -1.27 6.78 -9.17
CA LEU A 37 -1.74 5.86 -8.14
C LEU A 37 -1.19 6.23 -6.76
N LYS A 38 0.08 6.63 -6.65
CA LYS A 38 0.68 7.11 -5.39
C LYS A 38 -0.05 8.35 -4.89
N ASP A 39 -0.30 9.34 -5.76
CA ASP A 39 -0.97 10.58 -5.40
C ASP A 39 -2.41 10.31 -4.95
N SER A 40 -3.14 9.45 -5.68
CA SER A 40 -4.49 9.02 -5.29
C SER A 40 -4.51 8.32 -3.92
N LEU A 41 -3.56 7.42 -3.68
CA LEU A 41 -3.45 6.70 -2.41
C LEU A 41 -3.02 7.62 -1.27
N GLN A 42 -2.12 8.59 -1.48
CA GLN A 42 -1.74 9.57 -0.47
C GLN A 42 -2.95 10.40 -0.02
N ILE A 43 -3.75 10.86 -0.99
CA ILE A 43 -4.98 11.62 -0.71
C ILE A 43 -5.99 10.76 0.05
N LYS A 44 -6.28 9.55 -0.46
CA LYS A 44 -7.28 8.64 0.13
C LYS A 44 -6.87 8.09 1.50
N ALA A 45 -5.59 7.76 1.66
CA ALA A 45 -5.07 7.27 2.93
C ALA A 45 -5.07 8.36 3.99
N LYS A 46 -5.11 9.65 3.64
CA LYS A 46 -5.08 10.77 4.61
C LYS A 46 -3.95 10.58 5.63
N GLY A 47 -2.76 10.16 5.18
CA GLY A 47 -1.61 9.92 6.08
C GLY A 47 -1.72 8.69 6.99
N LEU A 48 -2.72 7.82 6.83
CA LEU A 48 -2.80 6.53 7.54
C LEU A 48 -1.76 5.52 7.04
N ALA A 49 -1.18 5.76 5.86
CA ALA A 49 -0.13 4.94 5.28
C ALA A 49 1.15 5.76 5.14
N SER A 50 2.31 5.18 5.49
CA SER A 50 3.59 5.84 5.24
C SER A 50 3.90 5.89 3.74
N LYS A 51 4.77 6.83 3.31
CA LYS A 51 5.20 6.93 1.90
C LYS A 51 5.78 5.60 1.40
N ASP A 52 6.56 4.91 2.22
CA ASP A 52 7.19 3.64 1.86
C ASP A 52 6.19 2.52 1.64
N GLN A 53 5.08 2.54 2.36
CA GLN A 53 4.02 1.56 2.18
C GLN A 53 3.16 1.85 0.97
N ILE A 54 2.87 3.12 0.71
CA ILE A 54 2.21 3.53 -0.54
C ILE A 54 3.09 3.14 -1.73
N ASN A 55 4.41 3.38 -1.65
CA ASN A 55 5.37 2.95 -2.67
C ASN A 55 5.33 1.42 -2.84
N SER A 56 5.47 0.67 -1.75
CA SER A 56 5.49 -0.80 -1.79
C SER A 56 4.18 -1.39 -2.35
N MET A 57 3.03 -0.81 -1.99
CA MET A 57 1.72 -1.25 -2.47
C MET A 57 1.53 -0.96 -3.96
N VAL A 58 2.01 0.20 -4.42
CA VAL A 58 1.99 0.61 -5.83
C VAL A 58 2.91 -0.27 -6.67
N ASP A 59 4.12 -0.55 -6.19
CA ASP A 59 5.08 -1.40 -6.89
C ASP A 59 4.54 -2.84 -7.02
N CYS A 60 4.04 -3.42 -5.92
CA CYS A 60 3.37 -4.72 -5.96
C CYS A 60 2.20 -4.74 -6.96
N TYR A 61 1.35 -3.70 -6.93
CA TYR A 61 0.15 -3.66 -7.77
C TYR A 61 0.52 -3.63 -9.25
N VAL A 62 1.48 -2.79 -9.64
CA VAL A 62 1.96 -2.69 -11.02
C VAL A 62 2.63 -3.99 -11.48
N GLU A 63 3.45 -4.62 -10.63
CA GLU A 63 4.06 -5.91 -10.96
C GLU A 63 3.00 -6.99 -11.21
N LYS A 64 1.98 -7.09 -10.35
CA LYS A 64 0.91 -8.08 -10.54
C LYS A 64 0.04 -7.80 -11.77
N LEU A 65 -0.20 -6.52 -12.11
CA LEU A 65 -0.86 -6.15 -13.35
C LEU A 65 -0.08 -6.67 -14.57
N LYS A 66 1.23 -6.44 -14.59
CA LYS A 66 2.12 -6.91 -15.67
C LYS A 66 2.15 -8.44 -15.77
N ILE A 67 2.27 -9.15 -14.65
CA ILE A 67 2.27 -10.63 -14.61
C ILE A 67 0.96 -11.19 -15.19
N LYS A 68 -0.19 -10.55 -14.93
CA LYS A 68 -1.48 -10.95 -15.48
C LYS A 68 -1.72 -10.46 -16.92
N GLY A 69 -0.74 -9.81 -17.56
CA GLY A 69 -0.87 -9.27 -18.91
C GLY A 69 -1.86 -8.10 -19.02
N LEU A 70 -2.19 -7.45 -17.90
CA LEU A 70 -3.16 -6.37 -17.85
C LEU A 70 -2.49 -5.05 -18.22
N LYS A 71 -3.18 -4.25 -19.02
CA LYS A 71 -2.69 -2.98 -19.54
C LYS A 71 -2.99 -1.82 -18.58
N PRO A 72 -2.28 -0.68 -18.66
CA PRO A 72 -2.44 0.44 -17.72
C PRO A 72 -3.87 0.99 -17.61
N ASN A 73 -4.69 0.84 -18.65
CA ASN A 73 -6.09 1.30 -18.66
C ASN A 73 -7.10 0.27 -18.11
N ILE A 74 -6.67 -0.53 -17.14
CA ILE A 74 -7.41 -1.68 -16.63
C ILE A 74 -8.86 -1.32 -16.22
N ASP A 75 -9.09 -0.16 -15.63
CA ASP A 75 -10.39 0.22 -15.04
C ASP A 75 -11.55 0.47 -16.04
N LYS A 76 -11.34 0.23 -17.34
CA LYS A 76 -12.33 0.49 -18.39
C LYS A 76 -13.46 -0.55 -18.50
N THR A 77 -13.37 -1.69 -17.81
CA THR A 77 -14.44 -2.70 -17.81
C THR A 77 -14.79 -3.15 -16.38
N PRO A 78 -16.05 -3.53 -16.10
CA PRO A 78 -16.46 -4.04 -14.78
C PRO A 78 -15.69 -5.29 -14.35
N GLU A 79 -15.34 -6.16 -15.29
CA GLU A 79 -14.55 -7.38 -15.03
C GLU A 79 -13.14 -7.05 -14.58
N ASN A 80 -12.49 -6.11 -15.27
CA ASN A 80 -11.17 -5.64 -14.90
C ASN A 80 -11.17 -4.90 -13.56
N SER A 81 -12.25 -4.20 -13.20
CA SER A 81 -12.39 -3.56 -11.90
C SER A 81 -12.41 -4.57 -10.74
N LYS A 82 -13.03 -5.75 -10.92
CA LYS A 82 -12.96 -6.84 -9.94
C LYS A 82 -11.52 -7.34 -9.77
N ILE A 83 -10.81 -7.53 -10.89
CA ILE A 83 -9.41 -7.97 -10.88
C ILE A 83 -8.53 -6.92 -10.19
N ALA A 84 -8.68 -5.64 -10.52
CA ALA A 84 -7.99 -4.52 -9.89
C ALA A 84 -8.21 -4.51 -8.36
N LYS A 85 -9.46 -4.73 -7.91
CA LYS A 85 -9.79 -4.80 -6.48
C LYS A 85 -9.13 -6.00 -5.80
N GLN A 86 -9.14 -7.17 -6.44
CA GLN A 86 -8.47 -8.37 -5.92
C GLN A 86 -6.96 -8.15 -5.80
N LEU A 87 -6.31 -7.66 -6.85
CA LEU A 87 -4.88 -7.37 -6.86
C LEU A 87 -4.49 -6.35 -5.79
N SER A 88 -5.32 -5.31 -5.61
CA SER A 88 -5.11 -4.32 -4.55
C SER A 88 -5.18 -4.97 -3.16
N GLN A 89 -6.10 -5.92 -2.94
CA GLN A 89 -6.19 -6.66 -1.68
C GLN A 89 -5.01 -7.60 -1.46
N GLU A 90 -4.55 -8.30 -2.49
CA GLU A 90 -3.35 -9.14 -2.42
C GLU A 90 -2.12 -8.31 -2.05
N CYS A 91 -1.90 -7.19 -2.74
CA CYS A 91 -0.78 -6.30 -2.43
C CYS A 91 -0.88 -5.67 -1.04
N TYR A 92 -2.08 -5.31 -0.62
CA TYR A 92 -2.30 -4.89 0.76
C TYR A 92 -1.88 -6.00 1.73
N GLN A 93 -2.24 -7.26 1.50
CA GLN A 93 -1.87 -8.38 2.38
C GLN A 93 -0.36 -8.68 2.34
N GLU A 94 0.30 -8.53 1.19
CA GLU A 94 1.75 -8.74 1.07
C GLU A 94 2.55 -7.65 1.77
N VAL A 95 2.13 -6.39 1.61
CA VAL A 95 2.72 -5.26 2.34
C VAL A 95 2.42 -5.38 3.83
N MET A 96 1.20 -5.77 4.18
CA MET A 96 0.74 -6.00 5.55
C MET A 96 0.94 -7.47 5.92
N LYS A 97 2.22 -7.88 6.00
CA LYS A 97 2.62 -9.24 6.41
C LYS A 97 1.79 -9.74 7.61
N SER A 98 1.60 -11.05 7.69
CA SER A 98 0.95 -11.75 8.80
C SER A 98 1.65 -11.57 10.15
N THR A 99 2.79 -10.87 10.21
CA THR A 99 3.57 -10.62 11.41
C THR A 99 3.96 -9.16 11.53
N TRP A 100 4.20 -8.72 12.76
CA TRP A 100 4.73 -7.39 13.04
C TRP A 100 6.15 -7.25 12.47
N ASN A 101 6.35 -6.22 11.66
CA ASN A 101 7.67 -5.75 11.23
C ASN A 101 7.65 -4.22 11.31
N SER A 102 8.81 -3.58 11.15
CA SER A 102 8.94 -2.11 11.30
C SER A 102 7.95 -1.33 10.44
N LYS A 103 7.72 -1.74 9.18
CA LYS A 103 6.79 -1.07 8.27
C LYS A 103 5.33 -1.23 8.69
N THR A 104 4.92 -2.45 9.05
CA THR A 104 3.53 -2.69 9.48
C THR A 104 3.24 -2.04 10.82
N GLU A 105 4.21 -2.02 11.72
CA GLU A 105 4.10 -1.32 13.00
C GLU A 105 3.95 0.20 12.78
N GLU A 106 4.81 0.82 11.99
CA GLU A 106 4.76 2.25 11.70
C GLU A 106 3.40 2.67 11.12
N PHE A 107 2.82 1.84 10.23
CA PHE A 107 1.48 2.05 9.69
C PHE A 107 0.41 2.11 10.77
N PHE A 108 0.35 1.07 11.60
CA PHE A 108 -0.66 0.98 12.64
C PHE A 108 -0.47 2.12 13.64
N LYS A 109 0.79 2.44 13.98
CA LYS A 109 1.09 3.55 14.86
C LYS A 109 0.61 4.87 14.30
N THR A 110 0.95 5.16 13.04
CA THR A 110 0.54 6.40 12.37
C THR A 110 -0.99 6.50 12.29
N GLY A 111 -1.66 5.40 11.93
CA GLY A 111 -3.11 5.36 11.82
C GLY A 111 -3.84 5.56 13.15
N LEU A 112 -3.43 4.81 14.18
CA LEU A 112 -3.99 4.90 15.52
C LEU A 112 -3.77 6.30 16.12
N LYS A 113 -2.52 6.79 16.07
CA LYS A 113 -2.17 8.11 16.57
C LYS A 113 -3.00 9.20 15.92
N LYS A 114 -3.15 9.15 14.59
CA LYS A 114 -3.99 10.10 13.87
C LYS A 114 -5.45 10.03 14.32
N SER A 115 -6.00 8.83 14.51
CA SER A 115 -7.36 8.64 15.00
C SER A 115 -7.55 9.25 16.39
N TYR A 116 -6.59 9.06 17.30
CA TYR A 116 -6.65 9.64 18.65
C TYR A 116 -6.59 11.16 18.63
N ILE A 117 -5.68 11.75 17.84
CA ILE A 117 -5.62 13.21 17.66
C ILE A 117 -6.95 13.76 17.13
N GLN A 118 -7.57 13.06 16.17
CA GLN A 118 -8.88 13.44 15.64
C GLN A 118 -10.01 13.36 16.68
N ASN A 119 -9.86 12.51 17.69
CA ASN A 119 -10.79 12.36 18.80
C ASN A 119 -10.45 13.28 19.99
N GLY A 120 -9.51 14.22 19.85
CA GLY A 120 -9.24 15.27 20.84
C GLY A 120 -8.07 15.01 21.78
N PHE A 121 -7.35 13.90 21.63
CA PHE A 121 -6.13 13.64 22.41
C PHE A 121 -4.98 14.53 21.95
N LYS A 122 -4.10 14.93 22.88
CA LYS A 122 -2.86 15.62 22.53
C LYS A 122 -1.91 14.69 21.77
N ASN A 123 -0.95 15.29 21.07
CA ASN A 123 -0.03 14.55 20.19
C ASN A 123 0.85 13.54 20.95
N ASP A 124 1.30 13.90 22.15
CA ASP A 124 2.05 13.09 23.10
C ASP A 124 1.20 11.97 23.69
N GLU A 125 0.01 12.28 24.20
CA GLU A 125 -0.98 11.30 24.70
C GLU A 125 -1.33 10.25 23.62
N ALA A 126 -1.64 10.70 22.41
CA ALA A 126 -1.93 9.83 21.27
C ALA A 126 -0.73 8.94 20.90
N SER A 127 0.49 9.43 21.08
CA SER A 127 1.72 8.64 20.90
C SER A 127 1.84 7.55 21.96
N ILE A 128 1.66 7.90 23.24
CA ILE A 128 1.74 6.96 24.37
C ILE A 128 0.71 5.84 24.22
N LEU A 129 -0.55 6.18 23.96
CA LEU A 129 -1.63 5.20 23.75
C LEU A 129 -1.30 4.25 22.61
N THR A 130 -0.82 4.81 21.50
CA THR A 130 -0.47 4.05 20.31
C THR A 130 0.66 3.06 20.59
N ASP A 131 1.71 3.48 21.30
CA ASP A 131 2.82 2.61 21.66
C ASP A 131 2.38 1.50 22.63
N CYS A 132 1.56 1.84 23.63
CA CYS A 132 0.96 0.89 24.56
C CYS A 132 0.14 -0.20 23.84
N ILE A 133 -0.77 0.22 22.94
CA ILE A 133 -1.66 -0.70 22.21
C ILE A 133 -0.83 -1.68 21.38
N ILE A 134 0.17 -1.18 20.65
CA ILE A 134 0.99 -2.03 19.78
C ILE A 134 1.85 -3.00 20.60
N ALA A 135 2.42 -2.55 21.72
CA ALA A 135 3.17 -3.42 22.61
C ALA A 135 2.30 -4.58 23.13
N LYS A 136 1.12 -4.28 23.69
CA LYS A 136 0.22 -5.30 24.25
C LYS A 136 -0.37 -6.23 23.16
N LEU A 137 -0.64 -5.73 21.95
CA LEU A 137 -1.05 -6.59 20.83
C LEU A 137 0.04 -7.62 20.49
N LYS A 138 1.31 -7.20 20.47
CA LYS A 138 2.46 -8.10 20.23
C LYS A 138 2.61 -9.12 21.36
N GLU A 139 2.52 -8.71 22.62
CA GLU A 139 2.59 -9.60 23.78
C GLU A 139 1.51 -10.69 23.74
N GLN A 140 0.31 -10.34 23.29
CA GLN A 140 -0.82 -11.27 23.15
C GLN A 140 -0.78 -12.09 21.85
N ASN A 141 0.33 -12.03 21.10
CA ASN A 141 0.50 -12.66 19.79
C ASN A 141 -0.69 -12.38 18.87
N ILE A 142 -1.11 -11.11 18.81
CA ILE A 142 -2.16 -10.62 17.92
C ILE A 142 -1.48 -9.89 16.78
N SER A 143 -1.58 -10.45 15.58
CA SER A 143 -1.03 -9.86 14.37
C SER A 143 -2.03 -8.92 13.68
N PRO A 144 -1.54 -8.06 12.78
CA PRO A 144 -2.39 -7.23 11.92
C PRO A 144 -3.48 -7.99 11.14
N VAL A 145 -3.20 -9.23 10.73
CA VAL A 145 -4.16 -10.03 9.96
C VAL A 145 -5.27 -10.59 10.84
N ASP A 146 -4.97 -10.89 12.10
CA ASP A 146 -5.96 -11.38 13.08
C ASP A 146 -7.05 -10.34 13.32
N LEU A 147 -6.67 -9.06 13.37
CA LEU A 147 -7.59 -7.93 13.52
C LEU A 147 -8.62 -7.81 12.37
N LYS A 148 -8.42 -8.53 11.26
CA LYS A 148 -9.37 -8.59 10.14
C LYS A 148 -10.17 -9.89 10.06
N LYS A 149 -9.62 -10.98 10.58
CA LYS A 149 -10.11 -12.34 10.29
C LYS A 149 -10.64 -13.07 11.52
N ASP A 150 -10.17 -12.75 12.71
CA ASP A 150 -10.53 -13.47 13.94
C ASP A 150 -11.35 -12.57 14.89
N PRO A 151 -12.68 -12.81 14.98
CA PRO A 151 -13.56 -12.08 15.89
C PRO A 151 -13.13 -12.12 17.36
N LYS A 152 -12.54 -13.22 17.84
CA LYS A 152 -12.08 -13.33 19.23
C LYS A 152 -10.87 -12.43 19.47
N LYS A 153 -9.93 -12.41 18.53
CA LYS A 153 -8.75 -11.52 18.60
C LYS A 153 -9.15 -10.05 18.52
N ILE A 154 -10.20 -9.70 17.77
CA ILE A 154 -10.77 -8.34 17.76
C ILE A 154 -11.32 -7.94 19.14
N ILE A 155 -11.99 -8.84 19.85
CA ILE A 155 -12.49 -8.56 21.21
C ILE A 155 -11.32 -8.33 22.17
N VAL A 156 -10.26 -9.13 22.09
CA VAL A 156 -9.05 -8.93 22.92
C VAL A 156 -8.39 -7.59 22.60
N ALA A 157 -8.27 -7.23 21.31
CA ALA A 157 -7.73 -5.94 20.90
C ALA A 157 -8.52 -4.75 21.47
N LYS A 158 -9.85 -4.84 21.53
CA LYS A 158 -10.68 -3.80 22.18
C LYS A 158 -10.39 -3.67 23.68
N LYS A 159 -10.18 -4.79 24.38
CA LYS A 159 -9.81 -4.77 25.80
C LYS A 159 -8.42 -4.15 26.03
N ILE A 160 -7.48 -4.43 25.13
CA ILE A 160 -6.15 -3.81 25.14
C ILE A 160 -6.26 -2.29 25.00
N VAL A 161 -7.08 -1.82 24.06
CA VAL A 161 -7.31 -0.38 23.84
C VAL A 161 -7.82 0.28 25.13
N LEU A 162 -8.87 -0.26 25.74
CA LEU A 162 -9.41 0.26 26.99
C LEU A 162 -8.38 0.27 28.13
N ALA A 163 -7.59 -0.80 28.27
CA ALA A 163 -6.56 -0.87 29.31
C ALA A 163 -5.48 0.21 29.13
N CYS A 164 -5.05 0.49 27.89
CA CYS A 164 -4.09 1.55 27.61
C CYS A 164 -4.66 2.95 27.89
N GLU A 165 -5.94 3.16 27.60
CA GLU A 165 -6.64 4.41 27.94
C GLU A 165 -6.71 4.62 29.46
N GLU A 166 -7.07 3.58 30.22
CA GLU A 166 -7.07 3.62 31.69
C GLU A 166 -5.67 3.83 32.28
N GLU A 167 -4.61 3.26 31.68
CA GLU A 167 -3.22 3.48 32.08
C GLU A 167 -2.82 4.94 31.88
N LEU A 168 -3.14 5.53 30.72
CA LEU A 168 -2.87 6.95 30.45
C LEU A 168 -3.61 7.89 31.41
N GLU A 169 -4.88 7.60 31.74
CA GLU A 169 -5.65 8.41 32.69
C GLU A 169 -5.04 8.40 34.10
N LYS A 170 -4.44 7.28 34.52
CA LYS A 170 -3.77 7.18 35.84
C LYS A 170 -2.45 7.93 35.88
N GLU A 171 -1.73 8.05 34.77
CA GLU A 171 -0.48 8.80 34.71
C GLU A 171 -0.69 10.33 34.68
N ASN A 172 -1.89 10.78 34.29
CA ASN A 172 -2.23 12.20 34.18
C ASN A 172 -2.98 12.78 35.40
N ASN A 173 -3.31 11.95 36.41
CA ASN A 173 -3.96 12.35 37.68
C ASN A 173 -2.97 12.30 38.84
#